data_AF-A0A958UW68-F1
#
_entry.id   AF-A0A958UW68-F1
#
_cell.length_a   1.000
_cell.length_b   1.000
_cell.length_c   1.000
_cell.angle_alpha   90.00
_cell.angle_beta   90.00
_cell.angle_gamma   90.00
#
_symmetry.space_group_name_H-M   'P 1'
#
loop_
_entity.id
_entity.type
_entity.pdbx_description
1 polymer ?
#
loop_
_entity_poly.entity_id
_entity_poly.type
_entity_poly.pdbx_seq_one_letter_code
_entity_poly.pdbx_strand_id
1 'polypeptide(L)'
;NVYTKAPSGGPLVQHALVALLEKHLEGKISIEKIVEKMCHNPAILFDIENRGYIKEGYFADLVVLDTNKPWRVEKENILYKCGWSPFEGHVFKSQVTHTFVNGHLAYHNGKVNEQRASKKLSFKR
;
A
#
# COMPACT_ATOMS: atom_id res chain seq x y z
N ASN A 1 22.40 4.19 22.04
CA ASN A 1 23.07 3.35 21.03
C ASN A 1 23.89 4.23 20.11
N VAL A 2 25.12 3.83 19.77
CA VAL A 2 25.93 4.53 18.77
C VAL A 2 25.32 4.29 17.39
N TYR A 3 25.23 5.32 16.56
CA TYR A 3 24.60 5.26 15.23
C TYR A 3 25.14 4.11 14.36
N THR A 4 26.46 3.89 14.38
CA THR A 4 27.13 2.84 13.60
C THR A 4 26.73 1.41 13.98
N LYS A 5 26.01 1.22 15.09
CA LYS A 5 25.47 -0.08 15.51
C LYS A 5 23.97 -0.23 15.22
N ALA A 6 23.30 0.81 14.71
CA ALA A 6 21.89 0.73 14.35
C ALA A 6 21.74 0.04 12.99
N PRO A 7 20.94 -1.04 12.86
CA PRO A 7 20.68 -1.65 11.57
C PRO A 7 19.87 -0.69 10.69
N SER A 8 20.20 -0.63 9.40
CA SER A 8 19.43 0.15 8.44
C SER A 8 18.12 -0.55 8.07
N GLY A 9 17.06 0.23 7.88
CA GLY A 9 15.75 -0.24 7.46
C GLY A 9 14.63 0.15 8.42
N GLY A 10 13.42 0.25 7.90
CA GLY A 10 12.22 0.57 8.68
C GLY A 10 10.97 0.09 7.96
N PRO A 11 9.88 -0.19 8.69
CA PRO A 11 8.65 -0.70 8.11
C PRO A 11 7.83 0.44 7.46
N LEU A 12 7.41 0.25 6.21
CA LEU A 12 6.66 1.27 5.46
C LEU A 12 5.46 0.74 4.66
N VAL A 13 5.37 -0.56 4.36
CA VAL A 13 4.37 -1.09 3.40
C VAL A 13 2.91 -0.80 3.77
N GLN A 14 2.55 -0.73 5.06
CA GLN A 14 1.20 -0.37 5.52
C GLN A 14 0.89 1.13 5.26
N HIS A 15 1.90 1.99 5.30
CA HIS A 15 1.73 3.45 5.30
C HIS A 15 2.16 4.14 4.00
N ALA A 16 2.86 3.45 3.10
CA ALA A 16 3.47 4.04 1.92
C ALA A 16 2.46 4.75 0.99
N LEU A 17 1.31 4.13 0.74
CA LEU A 17 0.27 4.69 -0.13
C LEU A 17 -0.36 5.94 0.47
N VAL A 18 -0.76 5.91 1.74
CA VAL A 18 -1.36 7.09 2.42
C VAL A 18 -0.36 8.23 2.58
N ALA A 19 0.94 7.92 2.77
CA ALA A 19 1.98 8.94 2.79
C ALA A 19 2.16 9.64 1.42
N LEU A 20 2.07 8.90 0.31
CA LEU A 20 2.07 9.51 -1.02
C LEU A 20 0.79 10.31 -1.29
N LEU A 21 -0.36 9.88 -0.77
CA LEU A 21 -1.61 10.64 -0.86
C LEU A 21 -1.57 11.96 -0.10
N GLU A 22 -0.88 12.05 1.04
CA GLU A 22 -0.63 13.37 1.67
C GLU A 22 0.10 14.31 0.71
N LYS A 23 1.09 13.81 -0.04
CA LYS A 23 1.80 14.62 -1.04
C LYS A 23 0.92 15.00 -2.21
N HIS A 24 -0.06 14.18 -2.55
CA HIS A 24 -1.09 14.57 -3.51
C HIS A 24 -1.97 15.70 -2.96
N LEU A 25 -2.45 15.58 -1.72
CA LEU A 25 -3.25 16.62 -1.06
C LEU A 25 -2.48 17.94 -0.86
N GLU A 26 -1.16 17.88 -0.73
CA GLU A 26 -0.26 19.04 -0.72
C GLU A 26 0.04 19.62 -2.12
N GLY A 27 -0.52 19.04 -3.19
CA GLY A 27 -0.31 19.46 -4.58
C GLY A 27 1.09 19.16 -5.13
N LYS A 28 1.83 18.23 -4.51
CA LYS A 28 3.23 17.89 -4.90
C LYS A 28 3.33 16.79 -5.94
N ILE A 29 2.30 15.95 -6.06
CA ILE A 29 2.27 14.84 -7.00
C ILE A 29 0.81 14.60 -7.44
N SER A 30 0.58 14.30 -8.71
CA SER A 30 -0.76 13.96 -9.18
C SER A 30 -1.13 12.52 -8.79
N ILE A 31 -2.42 12.22 -8.70
CA ILE A 31 -2.87 10.86 -8.37
C ILE A 31 -2.47 9.86 -9.47
N GLU A 32 -2.49 10.29 -10.73
CA GLU A 32 -2.05 9.51 -11.88
C GLU A 32 -0.57 9.16 -11.76
N LYS A 33 0.27 10.10 -11.30
CA LYS A 33 1.70 9.84 -11.10
C LYS A 33 1.94 8.84 -9.97
N ILE A 34 1.14 8.88 -8.90
CA ILE A 34 1.19 7.87 -7.83
C ILE A 34 0.87 6.49 -8.40
N VAL A 35 -0.26 6.33 -9.10
CA VAL A 35 -0.66 5.05 -9.71
C VAL A 35 0.40 4.56 -10.71
N GLU A 36 0.91 5.46 -11.55
CA GLU A 36 1.96 5.14 -12.51
C GLU A 36 3.22 4.61 -11.82
N LYS A 37 3.67 5.24 -10.74
CA LYS A 37 4.92 4.87 -10.06
C LYS A 37 4.77 3.68 -9.12
N MET A 38 3.60 3.47 -8.51
CA MET A 38 3.35 2.38 -7.58
C MET A 38 2.83 1.10 -8.25
N CYS A 39 2.18 1.20 -9.42
CA CYS A 39 1.50 0.07 -10.05
C CYS A 39 1.97 -0.17 -11.50
N HIS A 40 1.78 0.80 -12.39
CA HIS A 40 2.04 0.62 -13.83
C HIS A 40 3.52 0.36 -14.11
N ASN A 41 4.40 1.23 -13.62
CA ASN A 41 5.84 1.15 -13.89
C ASN A 41 6.46 -0.14 -13.33
N PRO A 42 6.15 -0.61 -12.09
CA PRO A 42 6.59 -1.93 -11.66
C PRO A 42 6.09 -3.06 -12.57
N ALA A 43 4.81 -3.02 -12.99
CA ALA A 43 4.27 -4.04 -13.87
C ALA A 43 4.97 -4.07 -15.24
N ILE A 44 5.21 -2.89 -15.84
CA ILE A 44 5.96 -2.75 -17.10
C ILE A 44 7.41 -3.21 -16.91
N LEU A 45 8.13 -2.66 -15.93
CA LEU A 45 9.57 -2.86 -15.75
C LEU A 45 9.95 -4.33 -15.56
N PHE A 46 9.06 -5.09 -14.91
CA PHE A 46 9.27 -6.51 -14.64
C PHE A 46 8.52 -7.43 -15.62
N ASP A 47 7.80 -6.90 -16.61
CA ASP A 47 6.97 -7.67 -17.56
C ASP A 47 5.92 -8.55 -16.86
N ILE A 48 5.28 -8.03 -15.81
CA ILE A 48 4.30 -8.77 -15.00
C ILE A 48 3.02 -9.00 -15.81
N GLU A 49 2.59 -10.25 -15.86
CA GLU A 49 1.36 -10.62 -16.57
C GLU A 49 0.10 -10.17 -15.85
N ASN A 50 -0.77 -9.48 -16.60
CA ASN A 50 -2.17 -9.22 -16.24
C ASN A 50 -2.36 -8.54 -14.87
N ARG A 51 -1.41 -7.67 -14.45
CA ARG A 51 -1.46 -6.90 -13.20
C ARG A 51 -0.99 -5.47 -13.40
N GLY A 52 -1.25 -4.63 -12.39
CA GLY A 52 -0.81 -3.23 -12.36
C GLY A 52 -1.75 -2.25 -13.09
N TYR A 53 -2.83 -2.73 -13.73
CA TYR A 53 -3.81 -1.93 -14.45
C TYR A 53 -5.24 -2.36 -14.12
N ILE A 54 -6.18 -1.42 -14.16
CA ILE A 54 -7.62 -1.73 -14.14
C ILE A 54 -8.03 -1.92 -15.61
N LYS A 55 -8.06 -3.18 -16.06
CA LYS A 55 -8.33 -3.55 -17.45
C LYS A 55 -9.02 -4.91 -17.51
N GLU A 56 -9.89 -5.11 -18.49
CA GLU A 56 -10.49 -6.41 -18.74
C GLU A 56 -9.42 -7.49 -18.98
N GLY A 57 -9.63 -8.67 -18.40
CA GLY A 57 -8.66 -9.77 -18.42
C GLY A 57 -7.53 -9.68 -17.39
N TYR A 58 -7.44 -8.60 -16.60
CA TYR A 58 -6.44 -8.47 -15.54
C TYR A 58 -6.95 -9.02 -14.21
N PHE A 59 -6.04 -9.41 -13.32
CA PHE A 59 -6.41 -9.78 -11.95
C PHE A 59 -7.02 -8.57 -11.22
N ALA A 60 -8.10 -8.81 -10.47
CA ALA A 60 -8.74 -7.81 -9.63
C ALA A 60 -7.93 -7.56 -8.33
N ASP A 61 -6.71 -7.06 -8.51
CA ASP A 61 -5.89 -6.50 -7.43
C ASP A 61 -6.19 -5.01 -7.30
N LEU A 62 -7.04 -4.66 -6.36
CA LEU A 62 -7.61 -3.32 -6.25
C LEU A 62 -7.49 -2.82 -4.82
N VAL A 63 -7.30 -1.50 -4.69
CA VAL A 63 -7.36 -0.81 -3.40
C VAL A 63 -8.47 0.24 -3.47
N VAL A 64 -9.27 0.34 -2.41
CA VAL A 64 -10.26 1.40 -2.25
C VAL A 64 -9.82 2.30 -1.11
N LEU A 65 -9.79 3.59 -1.39
CA LEU A 65 -9.32 4.64 -0.50
C LEU A 65 -10.45 5.60 -0.20
N ASP A 66 -10.52 6.06 1.04
CA ASP A 66 -11.35 7.20 1.44
C ASP A 66 -10.42 8.38 1.76
N THR A 67 -10.50 9.44 0.95
CA THR A 67 -9.63 10.62 1.06
C THR A 67 -10.09 11.60 2.14
N ASN A 68 -11.26 11.36 2.75
CA ASN A 68 -11.87 12.22 3.75
C ASN A 68 -12.09 11.47 5.08
N LYS A 69 -11.25 10.46 5.35
CA LYS A 69 -11.31 9.66 6.56
C LYS A 69 -9.98 9.71 7.31
N PRO A 70 -9.76 10.75 8.12
CA PRO A 70 -8.53 10.88 8.88
C PRO A 70 -8.38 9.75 9.91
N TRP A 71 -7.15 9.32 10.12
CA TRP A 71 -6.81 8.33 11.14
C TRP A 71 -5.40 8.58 11.66
N ARG A 72 -5.21 8.31 12.95
CA ARG A 72 -3.91 8.40 13.60
C ARG A 72 -3.23 7.05 13.60
N VAL A 73 -1.94 7.02 13.25
CA VAL A 73 -1.10 5.84 13.42
C VAL A 73 -0.82 5.66 14.90
N GLU A 74 -1.30 4.56 15.46
CA GLU A 74 -1.17 4.22 16.87
C GLU A 74 -0.64 2.79 16.99
N LYS A 75 0.00 2.46 18.10
CA LYS A 75 0.60 1.14 18.29
C LYS A 75 -0.40 0.00 18.08
N GLU A 76 -1.66 0.21 18.46
CA GLU A 76 -2.75 -0.76 18.38
C GLU A 76 -3.21 -1.05 16.94
N ASN A 77 -2.92 -0.14 15.99
CA ASN A 77 -3.32 -0.30 14.58
C ASN A 77 -2.14 -0.62 13.64
N ILE A 78 -0.95 -0.85 14.19
CA ILE A 78 0.22 -1.31 13.44
C ILE A 78 0.13 -2.82 13.20
N LEU A 79 0.19 -3.21 11.92
CA LEU A 79 0.14 -4.62 11.51
C LEU A 79 1.53 -5.24 11.29
N TYR A 80 2.60 -4.45 11.44
CA TYR A 80 3.96 -4.96 11.30
C TYR A 80 4.32 -5.89 12.45
N LYS A 81 4.98 -7.01 12.13
CA LYS A 81 5.50 -7.94 13.14
C LYS A 81 6.50 -7.28 14.11
N CYS A 82 7.24 -6.26 13.67
CA CYS A 82 8.17 -5.52 14.53
C CYS A 82 7.48 -4.55 15.51
N GLY A 83 6.17 -4.30 15.35
CA GLY A 83 5.35 -3.57 16.33
C GLY A 83 5.63 -2.07 16.44
N TRP A 84 6.29 -1.46 15.46
CA TRP A 84 6.55 -0.02 15.42
C TRP A 84 6.41 0.55 14.01
N SER A 85 6.20 1.87 13.91
CA SER A 85 6.13 2.60 12.64
C SER A 85 6.86 3.94 12.77
N PRO A 86 7.59 4.39 11.73
CA PRO A 86 8.16 5.74 11.72
C PRO A 86 7.10 6.84 11.72
N PHE A 87 5.83 6.48 11.50
CA PHE A 87 4.69 7.41 11.50
C PHE A 87 3.86 7.38 12.77
N GLU A 88 4.26 6.68 13.85
CA GLU A 88 3.51 6.71 15.12
C GLU A 88 3.20 8.14 15.58
N GLY A 89 1.94 8.39 15.96
CA GLY A 89 1.41 9.72 16.32
C GLY A 89 1.04 10.62 15.14
N HIS A 90 1.42 10.28 13.90
CA HIS A 90 1.04 11.02 12.70
C HIS A 90 -0.43 10.78 12.35
N VAL A 91 -1.10 11.81 11.82
CA VAL A 91 -2.49 11.74 11.36
C VAL A 91 -2.51 11.85 9.83
N PHE A 92 -2.87 10.76 9.16
CA PHE A 92 -3.15 10.77 7.73
C PHE A 92 -4.60 11.19 7.50
N LYS A 93 -4.86 11.96 6.44
CA LYS A 93 -6.20 12.42 6.02
C LYS A 93 -6.95 11.37 5.20
N SER A 94 -6.21 10.45 4.59
CA SER A 94 -6.74 9.36 3.78
C SER A 94 -6.56 8.00 4.45
N GLN A 95 -7.52 7.10 4.26
CA GLN A 95 -7.47 5.72 4.77
C GLN A 95 -7.74 4.71 3.65
N VAL A 96 -6.95 3.62 3.61
CA VAL A 96 -7.31 2.43 2.85
C VAL A 96 -8.49 1.75 3.55
N THR A 97 -9.61 1.62 2.86
CA THR A 97 -10.82 0.98 3.41
C THR A 97 -10.93 -0.47 2.99
N HIS A 98 -10.55 -0.78 1.75
CA HIS A 98 -10.61 -2.13 1.19
C HIS A 98 -9.36 -2.45 0.40
N THR A 99 -8.95 -3.71 0.43
CA THR A 99 -7.96 -4.25 -0.51
C THR A 99 -8.45 -5.59 -1.03
N PHE A 100 -8.45 -5.72 -2.35
CA PHE A 100 -8.79 -6.94 -3.06
C PHE A 100 -7.50 -7.54 -3.63
N VAL A 101 -7.35 -8.85 -3.49
CA VAL A 101 -6.25 -9.62 -4.07
C VAL A 101 -6.88 -10.72 -4.92
N ASN A 102 -6.63 -10.70 -6.23
CA ASN A 102 -7.25 -11.60 -7.19
C ASN A 102 -8.79 -11.66 -7.08
N GLY A 103 -9.43 -10.54 -6.75
CA GLY A 103 -10.89 -10.43 -6.59
C GLY A 103 -11.43 -10.79 -5.21
N HIS A 104 -10.58 -11.26 -4.29
CA HIS A 104 -11.00 -11.60 -2.92
C HIS A 104 -10.74 -10.44 -1.97
N LEU A 105 -11.70 -10.13 -1.11
CA LEU A 105 -11.56 -9.10 -0.08
C LEU A 105 -10.54 -9.55 0.98
N ALA A 106 -9.31 -9.03 0.86
CA ALA A 106 -8.17 -9.38 1.70
C ALA A 106 -8.04 -8.47 2.93
N TYR A 107 -8.55 -7.25 2.86
CA TYR A 107 -8.56 -6.30 3.97
C TYR A 107 -9.82 -5.45 3.92
N HIS A 108 -10.42 -5.21 5.08
CA HIS A 108 -11.59 -4.35 5.24
C HIS A 108 -11.55 -3.61 6.58
N ASN A 109 -11.45 -2.27 6.54
CA ASN A 109 -11.56 -1.38 7.69
C ASN A 109 -10.77 -1.85 8.94
N GLY A 110 -9.46 -2.03 8.79
CA GLY A 110 -8.55 -2.41 9.88
C GLY A 110 -8.40 -3.91 10.11
N LYS A 111 -9.21 -4.75 9.44
CA LYS A 111 -9.17 -6.20 9.59
C LYS A 111 -8.63 -6.88 8.34
N VAL A 112 -7.59 -7.70 8.52
CA VAL A 112 -7.05 -8.57 7.48
C VAL A 112 -7.84 -9.87 7.47
N ASN A 113 -8.20 -10.35 6.27
CA ASN A 113 -8.84 -11.64 6.08
C ASN A 113 -7.77 -12.75 6.14
N GLU A 114 -8.05 -13.81 6.90
CA GLU A 114 -7.15 -14.97 7.03
C GLU A 114 -7.12 -15.83 5.76
N GLN A 115 -8.18 -15.81 4.97
CA GLN A 115 -8.25 -16.56 3.71
C GLN A 115 -7.32 -15.93 2.68
N ARG A 116 -6.27 -16.67 2.31
CA ARG A 116 -5.30 -16.22 1.32
C ARG A 116 -5.81 -16.48 -0.09
N ALA A 117 -5.83 -15.43 -0.90
CA ALA A 117 -6.12 -15.50 -2.33
C ALA A 117 -4.89 -15.22 -3.21
N SER A 118 -3.71 -15.04 -2.61
CA SER A 118 -2.48 -14.67 -3.31
C SER A 118 -2.04 -15.72 -4.33
N LYS A 119 -1.57 -15.26 -5.49
CA LYS A 119 -0.99 -16.10 -6.54
C LYS A 119 0.44 -15.62 -6.82
N LYS A 120 1.32 -16.54 -7.24
CA LYS A 120 2.66 -16.19 -7.71
C LYS A 120 2.53 -15.26 -8.93
N LEU A 121 3.41 -14.27 -9.03
CA LEU A 121 3.52 -13.44 -10.23
C LEU A 121 4.10 -14.26 -11.39
N SER A 122 3.55 -14.04 -12.59
CA SER A 122 4.07 -14.55 -13.86
C SER A 122 4.70 -13.40 -14.63
N PHE A 123 5.73 -13.70 -15.43
CA PHE A 123 6.54 -12.70 -16.14
C PHE A 123 6.76 -13.15 -17.59
N LYS A 124 6.61 -12.25 -18.57
CA LYS A 124 6.77 -12.54 -20.03
C LYS A 124 8.20 -12.36 -20.53
N ARG A 125 9.16 -12.97 -19.84
CA ARG A 125 10.59 -12.90 -20.20
C ARG A 125 11.06 -14.11 -21.00
#